data_AF-A0A8J2NLD2-F1
#
_entry.id   AF-A0A8J2NLD2-F1
#
_cell.length_a   1.000
_cell.length_b   1.000
_cell.length_c   1.000
_cell.angle_alpha   90.00
_cell.angle_beta   90.00
_cell.angle_gamma   90.00
#
_symmetry.space_group_name_H-M   'P 1'
#
loop_
_entity.id
_entity.type
_entity.pdbx_description
1 polymer ?
#
loop_
_entity_poly.entity_id
_entity_poly.type
_entity_poly.pdbx_seq_one_letter_code
_entity_poly.pdbx_strand_id
1 'polypeptide(L)'
;GAKSIAESTSLLQNEVAANNAFAIYQQHFQDFLQSPTAGVDDTSLKNFHYELVASVLKYYESSRKLGDASVVKEYLQKIQELCEDAFKGSYFDINAEVRARNLKKLQDTENEEKSNLQRSHGFRTDTSK
;
A
#
# COMPACT_ATOMS: atom_id res chain seq x y z
N GLY A 1 -45.48 -2.56 -7.46
CA GLY A 1 -44.23 -3.17 -6.98
C GLY A 1 -43.05 -3.15 -7.96
N ALA A 2 -43.10 -2.48 -9.12
CA ALA A 2 -41.96 -2.49 -10.07
C ALA A 2 -40.87 -1.43 -9.79
N LYS A 3 -41.24 -0.25 -9.26
CA LYS A 3 -40.28 0.81 -8.89
C LYS A 3 -39.29 0.38 -7.81
N SER A 4 -39.78 -0.28 -6.76
CA SER A 4 -38.96 -0.76 -5.64
C SER A 4 -37.93 -1.84 -6.04
N ILE A 5 -38.25 -2.67 -7.04
CA ILE A 5 -37.31 -3.70 -7.54
C ILE A 5 -36.19 -3.05 -8.39
N ALA A 6 -36.53 -2.05 -9.21
CA ALA A 6 -35.55 -1.33 -10.02
C ALA A 6 -34.57 -0.52 -9.16
N GLU A 7 -35.05 0.15 -8.11
CA GLU A 7 -34.21 0.85 -7.14
C GLU A 7 -33.29 -0.11 -6.38
N SER A 8 -33.81 -1.25 -5.93
CA SER A 8 -33.02 -2.28 -5.23
C SER A 8 -31.94 -2.89 -6.13
N THR A 9 -32.26 -3.10 -7.42
CA THR A 9 -31.29 -3.63 -8.39
C THR A 9 -30.18 -2.63 -8.69
N SER A 10 -30.50 -1.34 -8.82
CA SER A 10 -29.51 -0.28 -9.01
C SER A 10 -28.55 -0.19 -7.82
N LEU A 11 -29.07 -0.26 -6.59
CA LEU A 11 -28.22 -0.24 -5.39
C LEU A 11 -27.27 -1.43 -5.35
N LEU A 12 -27.77 -2.65 -5.56
CA LEU A 12 -26.94 -3.86 -5.59
C LEU A 12 -25.84 -3.80 -6.67
N GLN A 13 -26.17 -3.26 -7.85
CA GLN A 13 -25.17 -3.10 -8.90
C GLN A 13 -24.07 -2.10 -8.48
N ASN A 14 -24.41 -1.00 -7.80
CA ASN A 14 -23.42 -0.04 -7.30
C ASN A 14 -22.55 -0.68 -6.21
N GLU A 15 -23.14 -1.49 -5.31
CA GLU A 15 -22.37 -2.24 -4.30
C GLU A 15 -21.37 -3.19 -4.94
N VAL A 16 -21.79 -3.96 -5.95
CA VAL A 16 -20.91 -4.89 -6.67
C VAL A 16 -19.79 -4.13 -7.38
N ALA A 17 -20.11 -3.04 -8.07
CA ALA A 17 -19.11 -2.23 -8.76
C ALA A 17 -18.10 -1.60 -7.78
N ALA A 18 -18.58 -1.09 -6.64
CA ALA A 18 -17.73 -0.51 -5.60
C ALA A 18 -16.82 -1.56 -4.94
N ASN A 19 -17.34 -2.75 -4.67
CA ASN A 19 -16.56 -3.87 -4.12
C ASN A 19 -15.48 -4.33 -5.11
N ASN A 20 -15.81 -4.41 -6.41
CA ASN A 20 -14.83 -4.76 -7.44
C ASN A 20 -13.73 -3.70 -7.56
N ALA A 21 -14.11 -2.42 -7.53
CA ALA A 21 -13.17 -1.31 -7.54
C ALA A 21 -12.21 -1.40 -6.33
N PHE A 22 -12.75 -1.61 -5.13
CA PHE A 22 -11.93 -1.77 -3.93
C PHE A 22 -11.04 -3.04 -3.97
N ALA A 23 -11.52 -4.15 -4.53
CA ALA A 23 -10.71 -5.35 -4.69
C ALA A 23 -9.50 -5.12 -5.62
N ILE A 24 -9.69 -4.36 -6.71
CA ILE A 24 -8.60 -3.92 -7.60
C ILE A 24 -7.59 -3.09 -6.80
N TYR A 25 -8.05 -2.13 -6.00
CA TYR A 25 -7.16 -1.36 -5.11
C TYR A 25 -6.34 -2.29 -4.21
N GLN A 26 -6.98 -3.21 -3.49
CA GLN A 26 -6.29 -4.10 -2.56
C GLN A 26 -5.25 -4.97 -3.25
N GLN A 27 -5.60 -5.57 -4.39
CA GLN A 27 -4.69 -6.44 -5.13
C GLN A 27 -3.44 -5.67 -5.60
N HIS A 28 -3.63 -4.57 -6.33
CA HIS A 28 -2.51 -3.79 -6.87
C HIS A 28 -1.67 -3.15 -5.78
N PHE A 29 -2.28 -2.77 -4.66
CA PHE A 29 -1.56 -2.26 -3.51
C PHE A 29 -0.68 -3.35 -2.88
N GLN A 30 -1.21 -4.55 -2.65
CA GLN A 30 -0.42 -5.68 -2.15
C GLN A 30 0.72 -6.07 -3.11
N ASP A 31 0.46 -6.09 -4.42
CA ASP A 31 1.47 -6.37 -5.43
C ASP A 31 2.63 -5.35 -5.38
N PHE A 32 2.31 -4.07 -5.17
CA PHE A 32 3.33 -3.03 -4.98
C PHE A 32 4.17 -3.27 -3.73
N LEU A 33 3.54 -3.65 -2.61
CA LEU A 33 4.25 -3.91 -1.34
C LEU A 33 5.18 -5.12 -1.41
N GLN A 34 4.78 -6.14 -2.16
CA GLN A 34 5.57 -7.36 -2.34
C GLN A 34 6.65 -7.20 -3.42
N SER A 35 6.60 -6.14 -4.22
CA SER A 35 7.55 -5.93 -5.30
C SER A 35 8.96 -5.65 -4.75
N PRO A 36 9.98 -6.45 -5.14
CA PRO A 36 11.34 -6.30 -4.65
C PRO A 36 12.01 -4.99 -5.12
N THR A 37 11.43 -4.33 -6.13
CA THR A 37 11.91 -3.05 -6.68
C THR A 37 11.06 -1.86 -6.25
N ALA A 38 9.96 -2.07 -5.51
CA ALA A 38 9.16 -0.96 -5.02
C ALA A 38 9.97 -0.15 -3.99
N GLY A 39 10.08 1.16 -4.22
CA GLY A 39 10.52 2.09 -3.20
C GLY A 39 9.51 2.05 -2.06
N VAL A 40 9.89 1.42 -0.94
CA VAL A 40 9.07 1.32 0.28
C VAL A 40 9.18 2.57 1.16
N ASP A 41 9.72 3.67 0.61
CA ASP A 41 9.74 4.94 1.31
C ASP A 41 8.34 5.57 1.33
N ASP A 42 8.13 6.42 2.34
CA ASP A 42 6.84 7.06 2.60
C ASP A 42 6.29 7.86 1.42
N THR A 43 7.16 8.39 0.55
CA THR A 43 6.74 9.22 -0.59
C THR A 43 6.25 8.36 -1.73
N SER A 44 7.01 7.32 -2.09
CA SER A 44 6.61 6.37 -3.13
C SER A 44 5.33 5.63 -2.76
N LEU A 45 5.16 5.23 -1.51
CA LEU A 45 3.93 4.60 -1.02
C LEU A 45 2.70 5.51 -1.16
N LYS A 46 2.82 6.78 -0.75
CA LYS A 46 1.72 7.75 -0.85
C LYS A 46 1.38 8.08 -2.30
N ASN A 47 2.38 8.28 -3.14
CA ASN A 47 2.16 8.58 -4.56
C ASN A 47 1.45 7.40 -5.25
N PHE A 48 1.93 6.18 -5.04
CA PHE A 48 1.30 4.99 -5.59
C PHE A 48 -0.14 4.83 -5.08
N HIS A 49 -0.39 5.06 -3.79
CA HIS A 49 -1.73 5.06 -3.22
C HIS A 49 -2.66 6.04 -3.94
N TYR A 50 -2.28 7.32 -4.08
CA TYR A 50 -3.13 8.33 -4.71
C TYR A 50 -3.39 8.03 -6.20
N GLU A 51 -2.38 7.56 -6.94
CA GLU A 51 -2.54 7.14 -8.33
C GLU A 51 -3.51 5.96 -8.46
N LEU A 52 -3.39 4.98 -7.57
CA LEU A 52 -4.25 3.80 -7.57
C LEU A 52 -5.69 4.16 -7.19
N VAL A 53 -5.91 5.02 -6.19
CA VAL A 53 -7.25 5.51 -5.84
C VAL A 53 -7.89 6.23 -7.03
N ALA A 54 -7.17 7.12 -7.70
CA ALA A 54 -7.69 7.80 -8.88
C ALA A 54 -8.08 6.83 -10.00
N SER A 55 -7.25 5.80 -10.24
CA SER A 55 -7.54 4.76 -11.23
C SER A 55 -8.78 3.95 -10.90
N VAL A 56 -8.94 3.58 -9.62
CA VAL A 56 -10.05 2.76 -9.12
C VAL A 56 -11.37 3.53 -9.13
N LEU A 57 -11.35 4.82 -8.77
CA LEU A 57 -12.52 5.68 -8.89
C LEU A 57 -12.97 5.82 -10.35
N LYS A 58 -12.01 6.02 -11.28
CA LYS A 58 -12.30 6.07 -12.71
C LYS A 58 -12.86 4.75 -13.24
N TYR A 59 -12.35 3.62 -12.74
CA TYR A 59 -12.90 2.29 -13.07
C TYR A 59 -14.37 2.19 -12.63
N TYR A 60 -14.70 2.63 -11.42
CA TYR A 60 -16.07 2.68 -10.93
C TYR A 60 -16.97 3.57 -11.80
N GLU A 61 -16.55 4.80 -12.12
CA GLU A 61 -17.31 5.71 -12.99
C GLU A 61 -17.53 5.16 -14.41
N SER A 62 -16.57 4.37 -14.92
CA SER A 62 -16.68 3.73 -16.23
C SER A 62 -17.65 2.53 -16.24
N SER A 63 -17.97 2.00 -15.06
CA SER A 63 -18.97 0.94 -14.92
C SER A 63 -20.35 1.52 -15.22
N ARG A 64 -20.96 1.02 -16.31
CA ARG A 64 -22.24 1.49 -16.91
C ARG A 64 -23.22 2.07 -15.88
N LYS A 65 -23.49 3.38 -15.97
CA LYS A 65 -24.41 4.19 -15.15
C LYS A 65 -25.45 3.39 -14.34
N LEU A 66 -25.28 3.38 -13.03
CA LEU A 66 -26.16 2.71 -12.07
C LEU A 66 -26.83 3.77 -11.18
N GLY A 67 -27.99 4.27 -11.60
CA GLY A 67 -28.80 5.19 -10.79
C GLY A 67 -28.46 6.68 -10.94
N ASP A 68 -29.06 7.48 -10.06
CA ASP A 68 -28.94 8.95 -10.06
C ASP A 68 -27.56 9.41 -9.58
N ALA A 69 -27.16 10.60 -10.01
CA ALA A 69 -25.84 11.19 -9.71
C ALA A 69 -25.51 11.24 -8.21
N SER A 70 -26.51 11.39 -7.34
CA SER A 70 -26.34 11.40 -5.89
C SER A 70 -25.84 10.06 -5.36
N VAL A 71 -26.43 8.95 -5.81
CA VAL A 71 -26.04 7.59 -5.40
C VAL A 71 -24.63 7.30 -5.87
N VAL A 72 -24.32 7.64 -7.13
CA VAL A 72 -22.97 7.48 -7.68
C VAL A 72 -21.93 8.23 -6.83
N LYS A 73 -22.26 9.45 -6.39
CA LYS A 73 -21.38 10.26 -5.53
C LYS A 73 -21.16 9.62 -4.15
N GLU A 74 -22.20 9.06 -3.53
CA GLU A 74 -22.08 8.34 -2.25
C GLU A 74 -21.14 7.14 -2.36
N TYR A 75 -21.24 6.36 -3.45
CA TYR A 75 -20.35 5.23 -3.66
C TYR A 75 -18.92 5.63 -4.01
N LEU A 76 -18.71 6.70 -4.77
CA LEU A 76 -17.37 7.26 -5.00
C LEU A 76 -16.69 7.62 -3.68
N GLN A 77 -17.43 8.28 -2.78
CA GLN A 77 -16.93 8.61 -1.44
C GLN A 77 -16.65 7.34 -0.64
N LYS A 78 -17.55 6.36 -0.64
CA LYS A 78 -17.37 5.08 0.06
C LYS A 78 -16.13 4.34 -0.42
N ILE A 79 -15.88 4.28 -1.73
CA ILE A 79 -14.68 3.64 -2.30
C ILE A 79 -13.42 4.37 -1.83
N GLN A 80 -13.43 5.71 -1.86
CA GLN A 80 -12.30 6.50 -1.39
C GLN A 80 -12.01 6.23 0.10
N GLU A 81 -13.03 6.23 0.95
CA GLU A 81 -12.90 5.92 2.38
C GLU A 81 -12.34 4.52 2.63
N LEU A 82 -12.82 3.51 1.91
CA LEU A 82 -12.31 2.14 2.00
C LEU A 82 -10.82 2.06 1.60
N CYS A 83 -10.43 2.74 0.52
CA CYS A 83 -9.03 2.79 0.09
C CYS A 83 -8.13 3.49 1.12
N GLU A 84 -8.59 4.59 1.70
CA GLU A 84 -7.87 5.35 2.74
C GLU A 84 -7.70 4.53 4.03
N ASP A 85 -8.74 3.81 4.46
CA ASP A 85 -8.66 2.95 5.64
C ASP A 85 -7.73 1.76 5.41
N ALA A 86 -7.80 1.13 4.23
CA ALA A 86 -6.88 0.07 3.84
C ALA A 86 -5.43 0.55 3.73
N PHE A 87 -5.23 1.77 3.21
CA PHE A 87 -3.93 2.41 3.17
C PHE A 87 -3.39 2.65 4.56
N LYS A 88 -4.15 3.30 5.45
CA LYS A 88 -3.71 3.56 6.83
C LYS A 88 -3.36 2.26 7.56
N GLY A 89 -4.22 1.24 7.47
CA GLY A 89 -3.96 -0.07 8.08
C GLY A 89 -2.64 -0.66 7.61
N SER A 90 -2.46 -0.78 6.29
CA SER A 90 -1.23 -1.34 5.70
C SER A 90 -0.01 -0.46 5.96
N TYR A 91 -0.16 0.87 5.95
CA TYR A 91 0.91 1.85 6.11
C TYR A 91 1.59 1.72 7.46
N PHE A 92 0.84 1.45 8.54
CA PHE A 92 1.44 1.20 9.85
C PHE A 92 2.29 -0.08 9.86
N ASP A 93 1.81 -1.16 9.26
CA ASP A 93 2.51 -2.44 9.20
C ASP A 93 3.80 -2.33 8.36
N ILE A 94 3.72 -1.70 7.19
CA ILE A 94 4.87 -1.51 6.29
C ILE A 94 5.92 -0.62 6.93
N ASN A 95 5.51 0.49 7.56
CA ASN A 95 6.45 1.43 8.17
C ASN A 95 7.18 0.77 9.35
N ALA A 96 6.52 -0.14 10.08
CA ALA A 96 7.17 -0.96 11.11
C ALA A 96 8.23 -1.91 10.51
N GLU A 97 7.90 -2.64 9.43
CA GLU A 97 8.85 -3.54 8.78
C GLU A 97 10.05 -2.83 8.14
N VAL A 98 9.81 -1.70 7.48
CA VAL A 98 10.87 -0.89 6.86
C VAL A 98 11.81 -0.35 7.94
N ARG A 99 11.28 0.12 9.07
CA ARG A 99 12.08 0.53 10.23
C ARG A 99 12.92 -0.63 10.77
N ALA A 100 12.33 -1.82 10.92
CA ALA A 100 13.04 -3.00 11.39
C ALA A 100 14.18 -3.41 10.43
N ARG A 101 13.93 -3.40 9.11
CA ARG A 101 14.95 -3.68 8.09
C ARG A 101 16.10 -2.66 8.11
N ASN A 102 15.78 -1.38 8.23
CA ASN A 102 16.79 -0.32 8.29
C ASN A 102 17.64 -0.40 9.58
N LEU A 103 17.01 -0.69 10.72
CA LEU A 103 17.71 -0.89 11.99
C LEU A 103 18.66 -2.08 11.92
N LYS A 104 18.23 -3.20 11.32
CA LYS A 104 19.07 -4.39 11.14
C LYS A 104 20.29 -4.09 10.26
N LYS A 105 20.12 -3.38 9.13
CA LYS A 105 21.24 -2.99 8.26
C LYS A 105 22.27 -2.12 8.99
N LEU A 106 21.82 -1.18 9.83
CA LEU A 106 22.70 -0.36 10.64
C LEU A 106 23.52 -1.23 11.62
N GLN A 107 22.86 -2.15 12.32
CA GLN A 107 23.53 -3.08 13.25
C GLN A 107 24.55 -3.98 12.54
N ASP A 108 24.20 -4.50 11.36
CA ASP A 108 25.12 -5.33 10.56
C ASP A 108 26.35 -4.53 10.12
N THR A 109 26.17 -3.25 9.76
CA THR A 109 27.26 -2.34 9.37
C THR A 109 28.18 -2.02 10.56
N GLU A 110 27.60 -1.70 11.72
CA GLU A 110 28.38 -1.44 12.95
C GLU A 110 29.17 -2.68 13.39
N ASN A 111 28.61 -3.88 13.23
CA ASN A 111 29.29 -5.13 13.55
C ASN A 111 30.46 -5.41 12.58
N GLU A 112 30.27 -5.13 11.29
CA GLU A 112 31.34 -5.28 10.29
C GLU A 112 32.50 -4.30 10.55
N GLU A 113 32.21 -3.03 10.87
CA GLU A 113 33.23 -2.04 11.24
C GLU A 113 33.99 -2.45 12.49
N LYS A 114 33.30 -2.90 13.56
CA LYS A 114 33.95 -3.39 14.79
C LYS A 114 34.85 -4.60 14.53
N SER A 115 34.40 -5.55 13.71
CA SER A 115 35.18 -6.72 13.31
C SER A 115 36.44 -6.33 12.53
N ASN A 116 36.33 -5.36 11.61
CA ASN A 116 37.45 -4.85 10.83
C ASN A 116 38.47 -4.09 11.70
N LEU A 117 38.02 -3.32 12.69
CA LEU A 117 38.88 -2.66 13.67
C LEU A 117 39.64 -3.65 14.58
N GLN A 118 39.01 -4.73 15.01
CA GLN A 118 39.70 -5.77 15.78
C GLN A 118 40.77 -6.50 14.95
N ARG A 119 40.49 -6.79 13.67
CA ARG A 119 41.47 -7.42 12.77
C ARG A 119 42.67 -6.52 12.48
N SER A 120 42.48 -5.20 12.36
CA SER A 120 43.57 -4.26 12.09
C SER A 120 44.46 -4.03 13.33
N HIS A 121 43.90 -4.09 14.54
CA HIS A 121 44.67 -3.97 15.80
C HIS A 121 45.37 -5.26 16.23
N GLY A 122 44.97 -6.44 15.73
CA GLY A 122 45.62 -7.73 16.02
C GLY A 122 46.94 -7.98 15.26
N PHE A 123 47.35 -7.11 14.33
CA PHE A 123 48.51 -7.33 13.46
C PHE A 123 49.82 -6.65 13.93
N ARG A 124 49.92 -6.25 15.20
CA ARG A 124 51.08 -5.53 15.75
C ARG A 124 51.67 -6.17 17.01
N THR A 125 51.88 -7.49 17.04
CA THR A 125 52.81 -8.12 17.99
C THR A 125 53.37 -9.41 17.40
N ASP A 126 54.36 -9.34 16.50
CA ASP A 126 55.41 -10.38 16.40
C ASP A 126 56.40 -10.04 15.28
N THR A 127 57.36 -9.17 15.57
CA THR A 127 58.70 -9.23 14.95
C THR A 127 59.72 -8.73 15.96
N SER A 128 60.04 -9.58 16.94
CA SER A 128 61.28 -9.47 17.69
C SER A 128 61.90 -10.86 17.77
N LYS A 129 62.81 -11.14 16.84
CA LYS A 129 63.96 -12.02 17.00
C LYS A 129 65.04 -11.63 16.00
#